data_AF-A0A836R905-F1
#
_entry.id   AF-A0A836R905-F1
#
_cell.length_a   1.000
_cell.length_b   1.000
_cell.length_c   1.000
_cell.angle_alpha   90.00
_cell.angle_beta   90.00
_cell.angle_gamma   90.00
#
_symmetry.space_group_name_H-M   'P 1'
#
loop_
_entity.id
_entity.type
_entity.pdbx_description
1 polymer ?
#
loop_
_entity_poly.entity_id
_entity_poly.type
_entity_poly.pdbx_seq_one_letter_code
_entity_poly.pdbx_strand_id
1 'polypeptide(L)'
;MSFFKTEHLVMRFGGLVAVDDFNLELSQGDLVGLIGPNGAGKTTIFNMITGVLKPTSGKIYFEDRDITGKRPDVITALGIARTFQNIRLFK
;
A
#
# COMPACT_ATOMS: atom_id res chain seq x y z
N MET A 1 15.37 -10.19 -7.66
CA MET A 1 14.69 -10.14 -6.35
C MET A 1 14.06 -8.76 -6.24
N SER A 2 12.76 -8.68 -6.07
CA SER A 2 12.05 -7.40 -5.97
C SER A 2 12.13 -6.91 -4.53
N PHE A 3 12.57 -5.67 -4.31
CA PHE A 3 12.62 -5.10 -2.96
C PHE A 3 11.21 -4.87 -2.41
N PHE A 4 10.29 -4.38 -3.25
CA PHE A 4 8.88 -4.23 -2.92
C PHE A 4 8.02 -4.58 -4.14
N LYS A 5 6.91 -5.30 -3.93
CA LYS A 5 6.01 -5.72 -5.01
C LYS A 5 4.56 -5.72 -4.57
N THR A 6 3.66 -5.32 -5.47
CA THR A 6 2.23 -5.56 -5.37
C THR A 6 1.75 -6.34 -6.59
N GLU A 7 0.90 -7.34 -6.37
CA GLU A 7 0.37 -8.21 -7.40
C GLU A 7 -1.15 -8.20 -7.33
N HIS A 8 -1.79 -7.75 -8.41
CA HIS A 8 -3.24 -7.77 -8.63
C HIS A 8 -4.04 -7.22 -7.44
N LEU A 9 -3.59 -6.10 -6.86
CA LEU A 9 -4.26 -5.52 -5.70
C LEU A 9 -5.62 -4.97 -6.09
N VAL A 10 -6.64 -5.43 -5.37
CA VAL A 10 -8.02 -4.96 -5.51
C VAL A 10 -8.53 -4.50 -4.15
N MET A 11 -9.21 -3.36 -4.13
CA MET A 11 -9.96 -2.89 -2.96
C MET A 11 -11.41 -2.60 -3.33
N ARG A 12 -12.33 -3.32 -2.68
CA ARG A 12 -13.78 -3.12 -2.81
C ARG A 12 -14.37 -2.58 -1.51
N PHE A 13 -15.24 -1.59 -1.62
CA PHE A 13 -16.04 -1.06 -0.54
C PHE A 13 -17.51 -1.23 -0.90
N GLY A 14 -18.16 -2.27 -0.37
CA GLY A 14 -19.50 -2.65 -0.79
C GLY A 14 -19.55 -2.89 -2.31
N GLY A 15 -20.40 -2.15 -3.03
CA GLY A 15 -20.53 -2.22 -4.49
C GLY A 15 -19.48 -1.45 -5.29
N LEU A 16 -18.60 -0.67 -4.65
CA LEU A 16 -17.59 0.16 -5.33
C LEU A 16 -16.23 -0.54 -5.37
N VAL A 17 -15.63 -0.65 -6.56
CA VAL A 17 -14.23 -1.03 -6.74
C VAL A 17 -13.37 0.24 -6.74
N ALA A 18 -12.66 0.50 -5.64
CA ALA A 18 -11.85 1.72 -5.49
C ALA A 18 -10.43 1.57 -6.04
N VAL A 19 -9.93 0.34 -6.12
CA VAL A 19 -8.68 -0.02 -6.78
C VAL A 19 -8.93 -1.34 -7.49
N ASP A 20 -8.60 -1.40 -8.77
CA ASP A 20 -8.77 -2.57 -9.62
C ASP A 20 -7.43 -2.92 -10.27
N ASP A 21 -6.94 -4.13 -10.00
CA ASP A 21 -5.72 -4.71 -10.56
C ASP A 21 -4.46 -3.81 -10.49
N PHE A 22 -4.17 -3.28 -9.30
CA PHE A 22 -2.95 -2.49 -9.11
C PHE A 22 -1.71 -3.39 -8.97
N ASN A 23 -0.71 -3.14 -9.83
CA ASN A 23 0.55 -3.86 -9.89
C ASN A 23 1.71 -2.85 -9.85
N LEU A 24 2.74 -3.18 -9.08
CA LEU A 24 3.93 -2.34 -8.90
C LEU A 24 5.09 -3.22 -8.49
N GLU A 25 6.26 -2.97 -9.04
CA GLU A 25 7.52 -3.59 -8.63
C GLU A 25 8.56 -2.49 -8.48
N LEU A 26 9.25 -2.48 -7.33
CA LEU A 26 10.28 -1.51 -6.98
C LEU A 26 11.56 -2.24 -6.59
N SER A 27 12.68 -1.69 -7.04
CA SER A 27 14.02 -2.04 -6.60
C SER A 27 14.46 -1.16 -5.43
N GLN A 28 15.49 -1.60 -4.72
CA GLN A 28 16.08 -0.79 -3.65
C GLN A 28 16.72 0.47 -4.24
N GLY A 29 16.40 1.64 -3.68
CA GLY A 29 16.89 2.94 -4.14
C GLY A 29 15.96 3.66 -5.13
N ASP A 30 14.88 3.00 -5.58
CA ASP A 30 13.91 3.64 -6.46
C ASP A 30 13.15 4.77 -5.74
N LEU A 31 12.93 5.87 -6.47
CA LEU A 31 12.06 6.97 -6.06
C LEU A 31 10.89 7.07 -7.04
N VAL A 32 9.70 6.66 -6.58
CA VAL A 32 8.49 6.57 -7.43
C VAL A 32 7.37 7.45 -6.89
N GLY A 33 6.69 8.15 -7.80
CA GLY A 33 5.50 8.95 -7.50
C GLY A 33 4.24 8.32 -8.09
N LEU A 34 3.20 8.18 -7.27
CA LEU A 34 1.86 7.79 -7.73
C LEU A 34 0.99 9.04 -7.94
N ILE A 35 0.69 9.36 -9.20
CA ILE A 35 -0.14 10.50 -9.60
C ILE A 35 -1.50 10.07 -10.13
N GLY A 36 -2.47 10.97 -10.10
CA GLY A 36 -3.83 10.74 -10.59
C GLY A 36 -4.83 11.71 -9.96
N PRO A 37 -6.05 11.82 -10.49
CA PRO A 37 -7.07 12.74 -9.96
C PRO A 37 -7.56 12.33 -8.56
N ASN A 38 -8.29 13.22 -7.89
CA ASN A 38 -8.96 12.89 -6.63
C ASN A 38 -9.97 11.76 -6.85
N GLY A 39 -10.02 10.81 -5.92
CA GLY A 39 -10.86 9.62 -6.06
C GLY A 39 -10.24 8.47 -6.87
N ALA A 40 -9.09 8.66 -7.52
CA ALA A 40 -8.42 7.60 -8.32
C ALA A 40 -7.80 6.45 -7.51
N GLY A 41 -8.12 6.30 -6.22
CA GLY A 41 -7.62 5.19 -5.40
C GLY A 41 -6.22 5.36 -4.79
N LYS A 42 -5.53 6.48 -5.00
CA LYS A 42 -4.16 6.71 -4.45
C LYS A 42 -4.07 6.46 -2.95
N THR A 43 -4.90 7.15 -2.15
CA THR A 43 -4.92 6.96 -0.69
C THR A 43 -5.29 5.53 -0.30
N THR A 44 -6.17 4.89 -1.07
CA THR A 44 -6.56 3.49 -0.87
C THR A 44 -5.37 2.55 -1.06
N ILE A 45 -4.54 2.76 -2.08
CA ILE A 45 -3.30 2.01 -2.32
C ILE A 45 -2.34 2.18 -1.13
N PHE A 46 -2.06 3.42 -0.71
CA PHE A 46 -1.20 3.66 0.46
C PHE A 46 -1.74 2.99 1.73
N ASN A 47 -3.06 3.03 1.95
CA ASN A 47 -3.68 2.38 3.09
C ASN A 47 -3.55 0.85 3.05
N MET A 48 -3.60 0.23 1.86
CA MET A 48 -3.35 -1.20 1.71
C MET A 48 -1.90 -1.57 2.00
N ILE A 49 -0.95 -0.82 1.42
CA ILE A 49 0.49 -1.04 1.61
C ILE A 49 0.88 -0.89 3.09
N THR A 50 0.27 0.05 3.79
CA THR A 50 0.56 0.34 5.20
C THR A 50 -0.30 -0.45 6.19
N GLY A 51 -1.11 -1.40 5.72
CA GLY A 51 -1.94 -2.28 6.56
C GLY A 51 -3.12 -1.61 7.26
N VAL A 52 -3.42 -0.34 6.93
CA VAL A 52 -4.62 0.36 7.41
C VAL A 52 -5.88 -0.27 6.81
N LEU A 53 -5.78 -0.72 5.55
CA LEU A 53 -6.81 -1.52 4.89
C LEU A 53 -6.23 -2.87 4.50
N LYS A 54 -6.99 -3.94 4.73
CA LYS A 54 -6.69 -5.23 4.12
C LYS A 54 -7.24 -5.23 2.68
N PRO A 55 -6.44 -5.54 1.65
CA PRO A 55 -6.95 -5.66 0.30
C PRO A 55 -8.04 -6.73 0.21
N THR A 56 -9.00 -6.55 -0.70
CA THR A 56 -10.03 -7.55 -0.97
C THR A 56 -9.42 -8.77 -1.66
N SER A 57 -8.47 -8.56 -2.57
CA SER A 57 -7.65 -9.59 -3.20
C SER A 57 -6.30 -9.04 -3.64
N GLY A 58 -5.41 -9.93 -4.08
CA GLY A 58 -4.04 -9.59 -4.45
C GLY A 58 -3.07 -9.73 -3.28
N LYS A 59 -1.81 -9.41 -3.55
CA LYS A 59 -0.69 -9.63 -2.62
C LYS A 59 0.24 -8.43 -2.56
N ILE A 60 0.88 -8.26 -1.40
CA ILE A 60 1.92 -7.25 -1.15
C ILE A 60 3.13 -7.97 -0.58
N TYR A 61 4.29 -7.74 -1.19
CA TYR A 61 5.56 -8.31 -0.76
C TYR A 61 6.57 -7.20 -0.46
N PHE A 62 7.36 -7.42 0.58
CA PHE A 62 8.50 -6.59 0.94
C PHE A 62 9.67 -7.49 1.30
N GLU A 63 10.81 -7.31 0.63
CA GLU A 63 11.99 -8.19 0.76
C GLU A 63 11.61 -9.68 0.65
N ASP A 64 10.85 -10.02 -0.39
CA ASP A 64 10.32 -11.37 -0.66
C ASP A 64 9.38 -11.95 0.42
N ARG A 65 8.96 -11.16 1.42
CA ARG A 65 8.01 -11.56 2.46
C ARG A 65 6.60 -11.08 2.13
N ASP A 66 5.62 -11.98 2.18
CA ASP A 66 4.21 -11.61 2.09
C ASP A 66 3.79 -10.80 3.34
N ILE A 67 3.43 -9.54 3.13
CA ILE A 67 2.96 -8.60 4.15
C ILE A 67 1.46 -8.28 4.01
N THR A 68 0.75 -9.00 3.14
CA THR A 68 -0.65 -8.74 2.80
C THR A 68 -1.55 -8.74 4.04
N GLY A 69 -2.16 -7.59 4.32
CA GLY A 69 -3.10 -7.44 5.43
C GLY A 69 -2.48 -7.58 6.82
N LYS A 70 -1.15 -7.51 6.95
CA LYS A 70 -0.50 -7.37 8.27
C LYS A 70 -0.89 -6.04 8.91
N ARG A 71 -0.84 -5.99 10.24
CA ARG A 71 -1.15 -4.78 11.01
C ARG A 71 -0.10 -3.68 10.73
N PRO A 72 -0.48 -2.39 10.81
CA PRO A 72 0.45 -1.28 10.59
C PRO A 72 1.70 -1.33 11.46
N ASP A 73 1.58 -1.70 12.75
CA ASP A 73 2.72 -1.81 13.67
C ASP A 73 3.76 -2.85 13.21
N VAL A 74 3.29 -3.97 12.66
CA VAL A 74 4.15 -5.02 12.11
C VAL A 74 4.82 -4.55 10.83
N ILE A 75 4.09 -3.87 9.95
CA ILE A 75 4.63 -3.34 8.69
C ILE A 75 5.69 -2.26 8.94
N THR A 76 5.47 -1.38 9.91
CA THR A 76 6.46 -0.38 10.31
C THR A 76 7.71 -1.01 10.91
N ALA A 77 7.57 -2.06 11.73
CA ALA A 77 8.72 -2.80 12.28
C ALA A 77 9.57 -3.49 11.20
N LEU A 78 9.00 -3.75 10.02
CA LEU A 78 9.73 -4.29 8.86
C LEU A 78 10.48 -3.21 8.06
N GLY A 79 10.23 -1.92 8.31
CA GLY A 79 10.93 -0.82 7.62
C GLY A 79 10.06 0.00 6.65
N ILE A 80 8.76 -0.28 6.54
CA ILE A 80 7.83 0.53 5.75
C ILE A 80 7.14 1.56 6.66
N ALA A 81 7.55 2.81 6.54
CA ALA A 81 6.95 3.93 7.26
C ALA A 81 6.10 4.82 6.33
N ARG A 82 5.14 5.55 6.92
CA ARG A 82 4.30 6.50 6.20
C ARG A 82 4.25 7.85 6.90
N THR A 83 4.37 8.89 6.09
CA THR A 83 4.01 10.26 6.47
C THR A 83 2.55 10.53 6.08
N PHE A 84 1.87 11.34 6.87
CA PHE A 84 0.48 11.73 6.61
C PHE A 84 0.44 13.13 6.00
N GLN A 85 -0.51 13.37 5.10
CA GLN A 85 -0.71 14.69 4.46
C GLN A 85 -0.89 15.81 5.50
N ASN A 86 -1.65 15.52 6.56
CA ASN A 86 -1.78 16.42 7.69
C ASN A 86 -0.81 15.99 8.80
N ILE A 87 0.03 16.92 9.24
CA ILE A 87 0.95 16.69 10.36
C ILE A 87 0.11 16.41 11.62
N ARG A 88 0.29 15.22 12.20
CA ARG A 88 -0.31 14.86 13.48
C ARG A 88 0.77 14.89 14.56
N LEU A 89 1.00 16.07 15.12
CA LEU A 89 1.84 16.23 16.31
C LEU A 89 1.11 15.61 17.50
N PHE A 90 1.85 14.97 18.41
CA PHE A 90 1.29 14.43 19.65
C PHE A 90 0.69 15.56 20.50
N LYS A 91 -0.49 15.33 21.07
CA LYS A 91 -1.10 16.16 22.12
C LYS A 91 -1.27 15.31 23.36
#